data_AF-A0A3D3JZX2-F1
#
_entry.id   AF-A0A3D3JZX2-F1
#
_cell.length_a   1.000
_cell.length_b   1.000
_cell.length_c   1.000
_cell.angle_alpha   90.00
_cell.angle_beta   90.00
_cell.angle_gamma   90.00
#
_symmetry.space_group_name_H-M   'P 1'
#
loop_
_entity.id
_entity.type
_entity.pdbx_description
1 polymer ?
#
loop_
_entity_poly.entity_id
_entity_poly.type
_entity_poly.pdbx_seq_one_letter_code
_entity_poly.pdbx_strand_id
1 'polypeptide(L)'
;ITIGFLKQDLDFVKGRTVWNETLQAFEQINAMKNELDEVNHQLATRTDYESDDYENLIHRMTELNDLLMHHDAYNLEGDVEKVLLGLGFKAEDFHKITDEFSGGWRMRIELAKLLLQKNDLMLLDEPTNHLDMESIIWLETFLKEYPGSIVLVSHDKQFMTSVCNRTFDINNKKVDDYKANYSKYLELSKERKEKLTQAKKNQDAEIKQMEDNINRFRASATKASFAQSLIKKLEKIERIEIDNDDVSKFNIRFVQSVIPGKVIFEAKNLGKAYGKKEVFDKVDFFVERGSRIALLGQNGQGKTTLAKILAGEIKDYSGEWNLGHNVNIGYFAQNQEEVLSPNKTVLEEAEDAATEETRPRVRDLLGSFLFQGDDVTKKTRVLSGGERNRLALCKLLLRPFNTLIMDEPTNHLDIQSKEIIKLALQKFEGTLIVISHDREFLQGLCDKIFEFRDGRMKEFLGDINEYLEFRQKESIREISAEKSKLSEMRNEPIVEKEIVPSNDIKPVQTTTNSFQTKEQKNVQNKIKKVEEKISALELEIEDFEASFTRENPSPETLEKYNSKKEELDLALQEWEYLGTQLEN
;
A
#
# COMPACT_ATOMS: atom_id res chain seq x y z
N ILE A 1 3.42 22.29 -18.98
CA ILE A 1 3.24 20.82 -18.97
C ILE A 1 4.59 20.16 -18.83
N THR A 2 5.08 20.09 -17.60
CA THR A 2 6.18 19.24 -17.19
C THR A 2 5.65 17.84 -16.91
N ILE A 3 6.38 16.81 -17.34
CA ILE A 3 5.98 15.41 -17.19
C ILE A 3 7.09 14.69 -16.43
N GLY A 4 6.74 14.11 -15.30
CA GLY A 4 7.61 13.24 -14.53
C GLY A 4 7.27 11.77 -14.77
N PHE A 5 8.28 10.91 -14.95
CA PHE A 5 8.12 9.49 -15.19
C PHE A 5 9.08 8.66 -14.32
N LEU A 6 8.55 7.67 -13.61
CA LEU A 6 9.35 6.72 -12.84
C LEU A 6 9.80 5.57 -13.75
N LYS A 7 11.11 5.46 -14.01
CA LYS A 7 11.70 4.34 -14.76
C LYS A 7 11.95 3.15 -13.84
N GLN A 8 11.67 1.94 -14.30
CA GLN A 8 11.94 0.69 -13.56
C GLN A 8 13.45 0.34 -13.50
N ASP A 9 14.18 0.57 -14.59
CA ASP A 9 15.63 0.38 -14.66
C ASP A 9 16.35 1.73 -14.63
N LEU A 10 17.27 1.88 -13.67
CA LEU A 10 17.93 3.15 -13.36
C LEU A 10 19.45 2.99 -13.33
N ASP A 11 20.12 3.84 -14.09
CA ASP A 11 21.58 4.02 -14.02
C ASP A 11 21.91 5.00 -12.89
N PHE A 12 22.39 4.47 -11.76
CA PHE A 12 22.80 5.31 -10.62
C PHE A 12 24.23 5.81 -10.78
N VAL A 13 24.41 7.11 -10.51
CA VAL A 13 25.75 7.70 -10.38
C VAL A 13 26.32 7.29 -9.02
N LYS A 14 27.41 6.52 -9.06
CA LYS A 14 28.09 5.99 -7.87
C LYS A 14 28.70 7.12 -7.02
N GLY A 15 28.78 6.90 -5.72
CA GLY A 15 29.51 7.76 -4.78
C GLY A 15 28.76 8.97 -4.25
N ARG A 16 27.46 9.14 -4.56
CA ARG A 16 26.62 10.19 -3.97
C ARG A 16 25.92 9.70 -2.70
N THR A 17 25.64 10.62 -1.78
CA THR A 17 24.79 10.33 -0.62
C THR A 17 23.32 10.36 -1.02
N VAL A 18 22.45 9.71 -0.23
CA VAL A 18 20.99 9.77 -0.43
C VAL A 18 20.52 11.22 -0.53
N TRP A 19 20.93 12.05 0.42
CA TRP A 19 20.57 13.47 0.44
C TRP A 19 20.97 14.22 -0.83
N ASN A 20 22.23 14.09 -1.25
CA ASN A 20 22.75 14.79 -2.41
C ASN A 20 22.12 14.31 -3.72
N GLU A 21 21.78 13.02 -3.80
CA GLU A 21 21.07 12.47 -4.94
C GLU A 21 19.63 12.97 -5.00
N THR A 22 18.92 13.03 -3.87
CA THR A 22 17.56 13.57 -3.81
C THR A 22 17.52 15.06 -4.15
N LEU A 23 18.52 15.85 -3.73
CA LEU A 23 18.64 17.26 -4.10
C LEU A 23 18.80 17.51 -5.60
N GLN A 24 19.18 16.50 -6.40
CA GLN A 24 19.19 16.62 -7.87
C GLN A 24 17.79 16.82 -8.45
N ALA A 25 16.72 16.54 -7.68
CA ALA A 25 15.36 16.92 -8.06
C ALA A 25 15.25 18.42 -8.42
N PHE A 26 16.09 19.25 -7.81
CA PHE A 26 16.10 20.70 -7.94
C PHE A 26 17.27 21.23 -8.76
N GLU A 27 17.78 20.50 -9.75
CA GLU A 27 18.91 20.91 -10.61
C GLU A 27 18.80 22.36 -11.12
N GLN A 28 17.63 22.77 -11.61
CA GLN A 28 17.41 24.14 -12.10
C GLN A 28 17.48 25.18 -10.97
N ILE A 29 16.93 24.87 -9.79
CA ILE A 29 16.96 25.77 -8.64
C ILE A 29 18.38 25.88 -8.08
N ASN A 30 19.11 24.76 -8.03
CA ASN A 30 20.51 24.74 -7.61
C ASN A 30 21.39 25.52 -8.59
N ALA A 31 21.13 25.43 -9.90
CA ALA A 31 21.81 26.26 -10.90
C ALA A 31 21.54 27.76 -10.67
N MET A 32 20.28 28.14 -10.42
CA MET A 32 19.92 29.53 -10.09
C MET A 32 20.56 30.03 -8.80
N LYS A 33 20.68 29.18 -7.77
CA LYS A 33 21.40 29.52 -6.52
C LYS A 33 22.89 29.75 -6.76
N ASN A 34 23.54 28.85 -7.51
CA ASN A 34 24.95 29.01 -7.85
C ASN A 34 25.20 30.27 -8.69
N GLU A 35 24.30 30.56 -9.64
CA GLU A 35 24.36 31.80 -10.43
C GLU A 35 24.19 33.04 -9.55
N LEU A 36 23.24 33.01 -8.59
CA LEU A 36 23.05 34.10 -7.64
C LEU A 36 24.29 34.33 -6.77
N ASP A 37 24.94 33.27 -6.30
CA ASP A 37 26.18 33.36 -5.53
C ASP A 37 27.33 33.96 -6.37
N GLU A 38 27.42 33.60 -7.65
CA GLU A 38 28.39 34.18 -8.56
C GLU A 38 28.11 35.67 -8.81
N VAL A 39 26.85 36.04 -9.07
CA VAL A 39 26.42 37.44 -9.23
C VAL A 39 26.71 38.25 -7.95
N ASN A 40 26.41 37.71 -6.77
CA ASN A 40 26.73 38.33 -5.48
C ASN A 40 28.24 38.51 -5.30
N HIS A 41 29.04 37.52 -5.69
CA HIS A 41 30.50 37.63 -5.63
C HIS A 41 31.03 38.72 -6.58
N GLN A 42 30.49 38.80 -7.80
CA GLN A 42 30.85 39.85 -8.76
C GLN A 42 30.44 41.23 -8.25
N LEU A 43 29.24 41.39 -7.72
CA LEU A 43 28.77 42.65 -7.11
C LEU A 43 29.65 43.09 -5.92
N ALA A 44 30.18 42.14 -5.13
CA ALA A 44 31.04 42.44 -3.99
C ALA A 44 32.49 42.78 -4.36
N THR A 45 32.99 42.28 -5.49
CA THR A 45 34.41 42.42 -5.90
C THR A 45 34.65 43.50 -6.95
N ARG A 46 33.63 43.82 -7.75
CA ARG A 46 33.69 44.84 -8.78
C ARG A 46 33.72 46.25 -8.17
N THR A 47 34.43 47.14 -8.85
CA THR A 47 34.60 48.56 -8.45
C THR A 47 34.07 49.52 -9.51
N ASP A 48 33.48 49.01 -10.59
CA ASP A 48 32.98 49.74 -11.75
C ASP A 48 31.46 50.01 -11.64
N TYR A 49 31.08 50.68 -10.56
CA TYR A 49 29.67 50.92 -10.17
C TYR A 49 28.80 51.67 -11.19
N GLU A 50 29.41 52.38 -12.15
CA GLU A 50 28.72 53.18 -13.17
C GLU A 50 28.66 52.46 -14.54
N SER A 51 29.13 51.21 -14.63
CA SER A 51 29.09 50.43 -15.88
C SER A 51 27.70 49.83 -16.12
N ASP A 52 27.27 49.81 -17.40
CA ASP A 52 26.08 49.07 -17.85
C ASP A 52 26.12 47.59 -17.42
N ASP A 53 27.31 46.98 -17.33
CA ASP A 53 27.48 45.59 -16.88
C ASP A 53 27.15 45.43 -15.39
N TYR A 54 27.45 46.43 -14.56
CA TYR A 54 27.15 46.41 -13.13
C TYR A 54 25.64 46.59 -12.89
N GLU A 55 24.98 47.44 -13.67
CA GLU A 55 23.52 47.58 -13.67
C GLU A 55 22.81 46.28 -14.09
N ASN A 56 23.31 45.61 -15.13
CA ASN A 56 22.80 44.30 -15.57
C ASN A 56 22.92 43.23 -14.48
N LEU A 57 24.00 43.23 -13.68
CA LEU A 57 24.14 42.29 -12.56
C LEU A 57 23.10 42.53 -11.45
N ILE A 58 22.76 43.78 -11.15
CA ILE A 58 21.70 44.12 -10.18
C ILE A 58 20.33 43.64 -10.68
N HIS A 59 20.03 43.88 -11.95
CA HIS A 59 18.80 43.36 -12.56
C HIS A 59 18.75 41.84 -12.50
N ARG A 60 19.84 41.16 -12.87
CA ARG A 60 19.93 39.71 -12.83
C ARG A 60 19.78 39.15 -11.41
N MET A 61 20.39 39.79 -10.41
CA MET A 61 20.23 39.43 -8.99
C MET A 61 18.76 39.53 -8.55
N THR A 62 18.06 40.57 -8.99
CA THR A 62 16.65 40.80 -8.65
C THR A 62 15.77 39.73 -9.31
N GLU A 63 15.96 39.47 -10.60
CA GLU A 63 15.26 38.41 -11.32
C GLU A 63 15.47 37.04 -10.68
N LEU A 64 16.72 36.69 -10.33
CA LEU A 64 17.05 35.42 -9.69
C LEU A 64 16.40 35.29 -8.30
N ASN A 65 16.40 36.35 -7.49
CA ASN A 65 15.72 36.34 -6.20
C ASN A 65 14.21 36.16 -6.34
N ASP A 66 13.57 36.87 -7.29
CA ASP A 66 12.14 36.74 -7.55
C ASP A 66 11.78 35.31 -7.99
N LEU A 67 12.56 34.73 -8.90
CA LEU A 67 12.39 33.34 -9.36
C LEU A 67 12.58 32.34 -8.20
N LEU A 68 13.63 32.51 -7.38
CA LEU A 68 13.90 31.63 -6.25
C LEU A 68 12.81 31.72 -5.17
N MET A 69 12.26 32.92 -4.90
CA MET A 69 11.12 33.08 -4.00
C MET A 69 9.87 32.41 -4.55
N HIS A 70 9.61 32.53 -5.86
CA HIS A 70 8.45 31.92 -6.49
C HIS A 70 8.49 30.38 -6.45
N HIS A 71 9.69 29.80 -6.53
CA HIS A 71 9.92 28.36 -6.42
C HIS A 71 10.03 27.83 -4.98
N ASP A 72 9.81 28.68 -3.96
CA ASP A 72 9.98 28.35 -2.53
C ASP A 72 11.34 27.69 -2.22
N ALA A 73 12.41 28.21 -2.84
CA ALA A 73 13.73 27.60 -2.82
C ALA A 73 14.41 27.54 -1.43
N TYR A 74 13.80 28.15 -0.42
CA TYR A 74 14.28 28.19 0.97
C TYR A 74 13.78 27.01 1.81
N ASN A 75 12.70 26.34 1.39
CA ASN A 75 12.12 25.18 2.10
C ASN A 75 12.55 23.81 1.52
N LEU A 76 13.41 23.80 0.50
CA LEU A 76 13.77 22.57 -0.23
C LEU A 76 14.32 21.46 0.67
N GLU A 77 15.17 21.81 1.63
CA GLU A 77 15.77 20.83 2.54
C GLU A 77 14.72 20.18 3.44
N GLY A 78 13.77 20.98 3.95
CA GLY A 78 12.66 20.46 4.75
C GLY A 78 11.72 19.56 3.94
N ASP A 79 11.47 19.90 2.67
CA ASP A 79 10.68 19.06 1.76
C ASP A 79 11.40 17.74 1.46
N VAL A 80 12.71 17.76 1.21
CA VAL A 80 13.53 16.56 1.02
C VAL A 80 13.47 15.66 2.24
N GLU A 81 13.69 16.22 3.43
CA GLU A 81 13.61 15.48 4.68
C GLU A 81 12.22 14.84 4.86
N LYS A 82 11.15 15.60 4.68
CA LYS A 82 9.77 15.12 4.81
C LYS A 82 9.47 13.96 3.85
N VAL A 83 9.87 14.08 2.58
CA VAL A 83 9.64 13.04 1.57
C VAL A 83 10.48 11.78 1.86
N LEU A 84 11.76 11.93 2.22
CA LEU A 84 12.61 10.79 2.55
C LEU A 84 12.12 10.04 3.80
N LEU A 85 11.76 10.76 4.88
CA LEU A 85 11.17 10.16 6.07
C LEU A 85 9.85 9.44 5.74
N GLY A 86 9.01 10.06 4.90
CA GLY A 86 7.74 9.48 4.46
C GLY A 86 7.89 8.20 3.64
N LEU A 87 8.98 8.07 2.88
CA LEU A 87 9.34 6.85 2.15
C LEU A 87 10.14 5.84 2.99
N GLY A 88 10.24 6.07 4.31
CA GLY A 88 10.79 5.13 5.28
C GLY A 88 12.30 5.24 5.52
N PHE A 89 12.99 6.27 5.02
CA PHE A 89 14.40 6.51 5.37
C PHE A 89 14.52 7.03 6.81
N LYS A 90 15.60 6.67 7.50
CA LYS A 90 15.96 7.29 8.80
C LYS A 90 16.88 8.49 8.56
N ALA A 91 16.91 9.45 9.48
CA ALA A 91 17.82 10.60 9.39
C ALA A 91 19.30 10.19 9.23
N GLU A 92 19.71 9.09 9.88
CA GLU A 92 21.06 8.52 9.75
C GLU A 92 21.38 8.01 8.33
N ASP A 93 20.36 7.68 7.53
CA ASP A 93 20.51 7.16 6.18
C ASP A 93 20.82 8.28 5.16
N PHE A 94 20.52 9.54 5.48
CA PHE A 94 20.64 10.66 4.54
C PHE A 94 22.09 10.87 4.08
N HIS A 95 23.05 10.59 4.97
CA HIS A 95 24.48 10.76 4.70
C HIS A 95 25.16 9.48 4.20
N LYS A 96 24.44 8.36 4.10
CA LYS A 96 24.98 7.11 3.55
C LYS A 96 25.05 7.18 2.03
N ILE A 97 25.99 6.43 1.47
CA ILE A 97 26.21 6.37 0.02
C ILE A 97 25.10 5.51 -0.59
N THR A 98 24.52 5.97 -1.71
CA THR A 98 23.44 5.26 -2.43
C THR A 98 23.83 3.85 -2.86
N ASP A 99 25.14 3.61 -3.05
CA ASP A 99 25.73 2.33 -3.41
C ASP A 99 25.51 1.24 -2.35
N GLU A 100 25.38 1.60 -1.07
CA GLU A 100 25.15 0.64 0.03
C GLU A 100 23.70 0.14 0.10
N PHE A 101 22.78 0.84 -0.55
CA PHE A 101 21.36 0.51 -0.56
C PHE A 101 21.04 -0.55 -1.62
N SER A 102 20.05 -1.40 -1.31
CA SER A 102 19.51 -2.36 -2.28
C SER A 102 18.75 -1.64 -3.40
N GLY A 103 18.50 -2.32 -4.52
CA GLY A 103 17.79 -1.75 -5.67
C GLY A 103 16.44 -1.13 -5.31
N GLY A 104 15.66 -1.78 -4.42
CA GLY A 104 14.38 -1.24 -3.94
C GLY A 104 14.52 0.07 -3.18
N TRP A 105 15.53 0.20 -2.30
CA TRP A 105 15.80 1.46 -1.61
C TRP A 105 16.25 2.55 -2.57
N ARG A 106 17.06 2.22 -3.58
CA ARG A 106 17.45 3.18 -4.62
C ARG A 106 16.26 3.64 -5.46
N MET A 107 15.33 2.75 -5.77
CA MET A 107 14.06 3.10 -6.42
C MET A 107 13.23 4.09 -5.57
N ARG A 108 13.25 3.96 -4.23
CA ARG A 108 12.62 4.94 -3.33
C ARG A 108 13.27 6.33 -3.43
N ILE A 109 14.58 6.42 -3.67
CA ILE A 109 15.28 7.71 -3.86
C ILE A 109 14.79 8.38 -5.16
N GLU A 110 14.61 7.62 -6.23
CA GLU A 110 14.09 8.16 -7.50
C GLU A 110 12.61 8.55 -7.39
N LEU A 111 11.81 7.74 -6.68
CA LEU A 111 10.45 8.14 -6.33
C LEU A 111 10.47 9.46 -5.54
N ALA A 112 11.36 9.61 -4.55
CA ALA A 112 11.51 10.86 -3.81
C ALA A 112 11.81 12.05 -4.73
N LYS A 113 12.77 11.89 -5.65
CA LYS A 113 13.13 12.93 -6.63
C LYS A 113 11.93 13.33 -7.50
N LEU A 114 11.20 12.34 -7.98
CA LEU A 114 10.02 12.55 -8.82
C LEU A 114 8.91 13.30 -8.07
N LEU A 115 8.65 12.94 -6.80
CA LEU A 115 7.64 13.58 -5.96
C LEU A 115 8.01 15.04 -5.63
N LEU A 116 9.31 15.34 -5.50
CA LEU A 116 9.82 16.69 -5.25
C LEU A 116 9.75 17.60 -6.48
N GLN A 117 9.75 17.04 -7.70
CA GLN A 117 9.82 17.80 -8.96
C GLN A 117 8.55 18.56 -9.36
N LYS A 118 7.47 18.60 -8.54
CA LYS A 118 6.22 19.35 -8.77
C LYS A 118 5.78 19.38 -10.25
N ASN A 119 5.73 18.21 -10.89
CA ASN A 119 5.37 18.06 -12.31
C ASN A 119 3.87 18.28 -12.57
N ASP A 120 3.49 18.87 -13.70
CA ASP A 120 2.07 19.02 -14.06
C ASP A 120 1.38 17.65 -14.24
N LEU A 121 2.13 16.64 -14.71
CA LEU A 121 1.68 15.26 -14.90
C LEU A 121 2.73 14.28 -14.36
N MET A 122 2.34 13.39 -13.46
CA MET A 122 3.16 12.28 -12.98
C MET A 122 2.68 10.94 -13.56
N LEU A 123 3.62 10.18 -14.10
CA LEU A 123 3.41 8.83 -14.62
C LEU A 123 4.13 7.84 -13.69
N LEU A 124 3.36 7.05 -12.95
CA LEU A 124 3.85 6.10 -11.96
C LEU A 124 3.52 4.67 -12.39
N ASP A 125 4.57 3.88 -12.58
CA ASP A 125 4.45 2.45 -12.91
C ASP A 125 4.83 1.59 -11.70
N GLU A 126 3.84 0.93 -11.09
CA GLU A 126 3.93 0.12 -9.86
C GLU A 126 4.74 0.79 -8.72
N PRO A 127 4.36 2.00 -8.27
CA PRO A 127 5.15 2.75 -7.27
C PRO A 127 5.08 2.14 -5.86
N THR A 128 4.13 1.24 -5.60
CA THR A 128 4.00 0.53 -4.33
C THR A 128 5.01 -0.62 -4.18
N ASN A 129 5.64 -1.05 -5.28
CA ASN A 129 6.65 -2.10 -5.24
C ASN A 129 7.81 -1.70 -4.34
N HIS A 130 8.26 -2.65 -3.51
CA HIS A 130 9.36 -2.45 -2.56
C HIS A 130 9.11 -1.37 -1.49
N LEU A 131 7.90 -0.81 -1.40
CA LEU A 131 7.46 0.00 -0.26
C LEU A 131 6.95 -0.89 0.86
N ASP A 132 7.16 -0.44 2.10
CA ASP A 132 6.52 -1.06 3.24
C ASP A 132 5.15 -0.40 3.49
N MET A 133 4.37 -1.02 4.36
CA MET A 133 3.02 -0.58 4.66
C MET A 133 2.93 0.89 5.09
N GLU A 134 3.85 1.36 5.93
CA GLU A 134 3.89 2.75 6.40
C GLU A 134 4.18 3.72 5.24
N SER A 135 5.15 3.39 4.39
CA SER A 135 5.48 4.19 3.20
C SER A 135 4.35 4.21 2.17
N ILE A 136 3.60 3.10 2.01
CA ILE A 136 2.43 3.04 1.12
C ILE A 136 1.34 3.98 1.64
N ILE A 137 1.00 3.94 2.94
CA ILE A 137 0.00 4.85 3.54
C ILE A 137 0.42 6.31 3.33
N TRP A 138 1.69 6.63 3.59
CA TRP A 138 2.19 7.98 3.39
C TRP A 138 2.09 8.43 1.94
N LEU A 139 2.47 7.56 0.99
CA LEU A 139 2.39 7.84 -0.44
C LEU A 139 0.93 8.05 -0.89
N GLU A 140 -0.02 7.25 -0.38
CA GLU A 140 -1.45 7.46 -0.64
C GLU A 140 -1.90 8.86 -0.25
N THR A 141 -1.55 9.30 0.96
CA THR A 141 -1.90 10.65 1.45
C THR A 141 -1.23 11.74 0.62
N PHE A 142 0.06 11.57 0.30
CA PHE A 142 0.79 12.53 -0.53
C PHE A 142 0.17 12.69 -1.93
N LEU A 143 -0.15 11.57 -2.59
CA LEU A 143 -0.71 11.60 -3.94
C LEU A 143 -2.14 12.15 -3.99
N LYS A 144 -2.92 11.99 -2.91
CA LYS A 144 -4.26 12.61 -2.80
C LYS A 144 -4.23 14.14 -2.72
N GLU A 145 -3.21 14.68 -2.06
CA GLU A 145 -3.02 16.12 -1.90
C GLU A 145 -2.25 16.75 -3.06
N TYR A 146 -1.80 15.93 -4.03
CA TYR A 146 -1.01 16.40 -5.15
C TYR A 146 -1.82 17.31 -6.09
N PRO A 147 -1.34 18.52 -6.40
CA PRO A 147 -2.11 19.48 -7.18
C PRO A 147 -2.16 19.17 -8.69
N GLY A 148 -1.24 18.35 -9.20
CA GLY A 148 -1.15 17.98 -10.62
C GLY A 148 -1.96 16.74 -10.99
N SER A 149 -1.84 16.32 -12.25
CA SER A 149 -2.46 15.08 -12.73
C SER A 149 -1.56 13.88 -12.47
N ILE A 150 -2.14 12.74 -12.09
CA ILE A 150 -1.42 11.49 -11.86
C ILE A 150 -2.02 10.40 -12.74
N VAL A 151 -1.16 9.70 -13.47
CA VAL A 151 -1.50 8.44 -14.13
C VAL A 151 -0.72 7.34 -13.43
N LEU A 152 -1.46 6.38 -12.90
CA LEU A 152 -0.95 5.31 -12.07
C LEU A 152 -1.24 3.96 -12.75
N VAL A 153 -0.23 3.10 -12.81
CA VAL A 153 -0.38 1.66 -13.09
C VAL A 153 -0.04 0.93 -11.79
N SER A 154 -0.97 0.13 -11.27
CA SER A 154 -0.71 -0.68 -10.09
C SER A 154 -1.53 -1.97 -10.05
N HIS A 155 -0.98 -3.01 -9.42
CA HIS A 155 -1.69 -4.23 -9.03
C HIS A 155 -2.29 -4.18 -7.61
N ASP A 156 -2.21 -3.05 -6.92
CA ASP A 156 -2.83 -2.83 -5.60
C ASP A 156 -4.18 -2.12 -5.76
N LYS A 157 -5.28 -2.87 -5.55
CA LYS A 157 -6.64 -2.34 -5.73
C LYS A 157 -6.99 -1.29 -4.69
N GLN A 158 -6.54 -1.45 -3.45
CA GLN A 158 -6.85 -0.49 -2.38
C GLN A 158 -6.14 0.83 -2.65
N PHE A 159 -4.86 0.78 -3.02
CA PHE A 159 -4.09 1.94 -3.41
C PHE A 159 -4.72 2.68 -4.60
N MET A 160 -5.08 1.95 -5.67
CA MET A 160 -5.78 2.54 -6.82
C MET A 160 -7.15 3.14 -6.44
N THR A 161 -7.96 2.46 -5.63
CA THR A 161 -9.26 2.97 -5.20
C THR A 161 -9.12 4.23 -4.32
N SER A 162 -8.08 4.28 -3.50
CA SER A 162 -7.78 5.39 -2.59
C SER A 162 -7.32 6.63 -3.35
N VAL A 163 -6.42 6.48 -4.33
CA VAL A 163 -5.75 7.60 -5.02
C VAL A 163 -6.47 8.01 -6.31
N CYS A 164 -6.98 7.07 -7.10
CA CYS A 164 -7.53 7.36 -8.42
C CYS A 164 -9.04 7.64 -8.39
N ASN A 165 -9.46 8.64 -9.14
CA ASN A 165 -10.88 8.99 -9.34
C ASN A 165 -11.43 8.57 -10.73
N ARG A 166 -10.57 8.06 -11.61
CA ARG A 166 -10.87 7.63 -12.98
C ARG A 166 -10.05 6.40 -13.32
N THR A 167 -10.64 5.44 -14.02
CA THR A 167 -10.03 4.15 -14.36
C THR A 167 -10.03 3.96 -15.87
N PHE A 168 -8.86 3.63 -16.43
CA PHE A 168 -8.72 3.23 -17.82
C PHE A 168 -8.52 1.71 -17.88
N ASP A 169 -9.43 1.02 -18.57
CA ASP A 169 -9.37 -0.42 -18.74
C ASP A 169 -8.82 -0.74 -20.14
N ILE A 170 -7.71 -1.47 -20.21
CA ILE A 170 -7.00 -1.76 -21.45
C ILE A 170 -7.16 -3.24 -21.77
N ASN A 171 -8.12 -3.57 -22.62
CA ASN A 171 -8.41 -4.95 -23.05
C ASN A 171 -8.49 -5.05 -24.57
N ASN A 172 -7.95 -6.13 -25.16
CA ASN A 172 -8.06 -6.43 -26.60
C ASN A 172 -7.68 -5.25 -27.53
N LYS A 173 -6.60 -4.52 -27.17
CA LYS A 173 -6.11 -3.31 -27.87
C LYS A 173 -7.11 -2.14 -27.89
N LYS A 174 -8.14 -2.17 -27.03
CA LYS A 174 -9.09 -1.09 -26.80
C LYS A 174 -8.85 -0.51 -25.40
N VAL A 175 -9.16 0.77 -25.27
CA VAL A 175 -9.11 1.47 -23.99
C VAL A 175 -10.53 1.95 -23.69
N ASP A 176 -11.12 1.40 -22.63
CA ASP A 176 -12.40 1.83 -22.09
C ASP A 176 -12.15 2.79 -20.92
N ASP A 177 -12.86 3.91 -20.93
CA ASP A 177 -12.67 5.01 -19.99
C ASP A 177 -13.84 5.10 -19.01
N TYR A 178 -13.53 4.94 -17.73
CA TYR A 178 -14.50 4.97 -16.64
C TYR A 178 -14.20 6.14 -15.71
N LYS A 179 -15.16 7.07 -15.60
CA LYS A 179 -15.14 8.17 -14.63
C LYS A 179 -15.51 7.68 -13.22
N ALA A 180 -14.75 6.72 -12.73
CA ALA A 180 -14.96 6.06 -11.46
C ALA A 180 -13.62 5.58 -10.91
N ASN A 181 -13.52 5.51 -9.58
CA ASN A 181 -12.42 4.82 -8.92
C ASN A 181 -12.46 3.32 -9.21
N TYR A 182 -11.39 2.61 -8.83
CA TYR A 182 -11.22 1.21 -9.20
C TYR A 182 -12.33 0.29 -8.66
N SER A 183 -12.72 0.42 -7.38
CA SER A 183 -13.83 -0.36 -6.81
C SER A 183 -15.15 -0.16 -7.55
N LYS A 184 -15.51 1.08 -7.90
CA LYS A 184 -16.74 1.35 -8.64
C LYS A 184 -16.64 0.88 -10.09
N TYR A 185 -15.47 0.96 -10.70
CA TYR A 185 -15.20 0.35 -12.00
C TYR A 185 -15.47 -1.16 -11.98
N LEU A 186 -15.05 -1.90 -10.95
CA LEU A 186 -15.30 -3.35 -10.87
C LEU A 186 -16.79 -3.69 -10.89
N GLU A 187 -17.63 -2.91 -10.20
CA GLU A 187 -19.09 -3.07 -10.24
C GLU A 187 -19.64 -2.82 -11.66
N LEU A 188 -19.24 -1.71 -12.29
CA LEU A 188 -19.66 -1.35 -13.65
C LEU A 188 -19.18 -2.37 -14.68
N SER A 189 -17.97 -2.89 -14.51
CA SER A 189 -17.36 -3.91 -15.37
C SER A 189 -18.15 -5.22 -15.25
N LYS A 190 -18.53 -5.62 -14.04
CA LYS A 190 -19.38 -6.80 -13.82
C LYS A 190 -20.74 -6.67 -14.50
N GLU A 191 -21.44 -5.55 -14.32
CA GLU A 191 -22.72 -5.29 -14.99
C GLU A 191 -22.58 -5.30 -16.53
N ARG A 192 -21.51 -4.69 -17.05
CA ARG A 192 -21.21 -4.68 -18.50
C ARG A 192 -20.96 -6.10 -19.00
N LYS A 193 -20.20 -6.91 -18.25
CA LYS A 193 -19.89 -8.31 -18.58
C LYS A 193 -21.14 -9.18 -18.58
N GLU A 194 -22.05 -9.00 -17.63
CA GLU A 194 -23.34 -9.70 -17.60
C GLU A 194 -24.18 -9.37 -18.84
N LYS A 195 -24.27 -8.08 -19.22
CA LYS A 195 -24.96 -7.64 -20.44
C LYS A 195 -24.32 -8.22 -21.71
N LEU A 196 -22.98 -8.21 -21.80
CA LEU A 196 -22.25 -8.81 -22.92
C LEU A 196 -22.44 -10.32 -23.00
N THR A 197 -22.50 -11.01 -21.85
CA THR A 197 -22.75 -12.45 -21.78
C THR A 197 -24.15 -12.81 -22.29
N GLN A 198 -25.16 -12.03 -21.91
CA GLN A 198 -26.52 -12.20 -22.43
C GLN A 198 -26.58 -11.90 -23.93
N ALA A 199 -25.94 -10.82 -24.39
CA ALA A 199 -25.88 -10.46 -25.81
C ALA A 199 -25.20 -11.55 -26.65
N LYS A 200 -24.08 -12.10 -26.17
CA LYS A 200 -23.39 -13.22 -26.82
C LYS A 200 -24.27 -14.47 -26.88
N LYS A 201 -24.93 -14.83 -25.77
CA LYS A 201 -25.83 -16.00 -25.76
C LYS A 201 -26.95 -15.86 -26.79
N ASN A 202 -27.49 -14.65 -26.99
CA ASN A 202 -28.48 -14.38 -28.01
C ASN A 202 -27.86 -14.46 -29.42
N GLN A 203 -26.68 -13.87 -29.63
CA GLN A 203 -25.95 -13.94 -30.90
C GLN A 203 -25.60 -15.38 -31.29
N ASP A 204 -25.11 -16.19 -30.35
CA ASP A 204 -24.78 -17.61 -30.56
C ASP A 204 -26.02 -18.43 -30.94
N ALA A 205 -27.18 -18.13 -30.34
CA ALA A 205 -28.45 -18.75 -30.70
C ALA A 205 -28.89 -18.37 -32.12
N GLU A 206 -28.74 -17.11 -32.52
CA GLU A 206 -29.02 -16.63 -33.87
C GLU A 206 -28.06 -17.24 -34.91
N ILE A 207 -26.77 -17.31 -34.59
CA ILE A 207 -25.74 -17.94 -35.42
C ILE A 207 -26.08 -19.42 -35.63
N LYS A 208 -26.41 -20.14 -34.56
CA LYS A 208 -26.81 -21.55 -34.64
C LYS A 208 -28.04 -21.75 -35.50
N GLN A 209 -29.08 -20.92 -35.34
CA GLN A 209 -30.26 -20.97 -36.22
C GLN A 209 -29.91 -20.69 -37.68
N MET A 210 -29.00 -19.75 -37.94
CA MET A 210 -28.54 -19.44 -39.29
C MET A 210 -27.76 -20.61 -39.89
N GLU A 211 -26.87 -21.25 -39.12
CA GLU A 211 -26.14 -22.46 -39.51
C GLU A 211 -27.07 -23.63 -39.82
N ASP A 212 -28.07 -23.88 -38.97
CA ASP A 212 -29.09 -24.92 -39.18
C ASP A 212 -29.88 -24.69 -40.47
N ASN A 213 -30.27 -23.43 -40.72
CA ASN A 213 -30.95 -23.04 -41.95
C ASN A 213 -30.05 -23.19 -43.19
N ILE A 214 -28.78 -22.81 -43.10
CA ILE A 214 -27.80 -23.01 -44.17
C ILE A 214 -27.70 -24.49 -44.50
N ASN A 215 -27.49 -25.35 -43.51
CA ASN A 215 -27.37 -26.80 -43.69
C ASN A 215 -28.63 -27.43 -44.30
N ARG A 216 -29.81 -26.98 -43.87
CA ARG A 216 -31.10 -27.46 -44.39
C ARG A 216 -31.35 -27.05 -45.85
N PHE A 217 -31.00 -25.83 -46.23
CA PHE A 217 -31.29 -25.29 -47.57
C PHE A 217 -30.18 -25.52 -48.60
N ARG A 218 -28.97 -25.92 -48.16
CA ARG A 218 -27.86 -26.28 -49.06
C ARG A 218 -28.17 -27.50 -49.95
N ALA A 219 -29.00 -28.41 -49.47
CA ALA A 219 -29.37 -29.64 -50.19
C ALA A 219 -30.49 -29.45 -51.24
N SER A 220 -31.18 -28.30 -51.27
CA SER A 220 -32.32 -28.05 -52.16
C SER A 220 -31.95 -27.08 -53.29
N ALA A 221 -32.02 -27.54 -54.54
CA ALA A 221 -31.62 -26.77 -55.74
C ALA A 221 -32.32 -25.40 -55.90
N THR A 222 -33.56 -25.26 -55.42
CA THR A 222 -34.34 -24.00 -55.49
C THR A 222 -34.03 -22.98 -54.40
N LYS A 223 -33.36 -23.38 -53.30
CA LYS A 223 -33.08 -22.50 -52.15
C LYS A 223 -31.57 -22.27 -51.92
N ALA A 224 -30.74 -22.69 -52.87
CA ALA A 224 -29.29 -22.54 -52.82
C ALA A 224 -28.82 -21.07 -52.77
N SER A 225 -29.49 -20.17 -53.51
CA SER A 225 -29.20 -18.72 -53.48
C SER A 225 -29.49 -18.09 -52.11
N PHE A 226 -30.53 -18.58 -51.42
CA PHE A 226 -30.88 -18.14 -50.07
C PHE A 226 -29.81 -18.61 -49.06
N ALA A 227 -29.38 -19.88 -49.13
CA ALA A 227 -28.29 -20.40 -48.31
C ALA A 227 -26.97 -19.63 -48.53
N GLN A 228 -26.63 -19.29 -49.78
CA GLN A 228 -25.45 -18.46 -50.06
C GLN A 228 -25.53 -17.05 -49.46
N SER A 229 -26.72 -16.44 -49.41
CA SER A 229 -26.90 -15.13 -48.79
C SER A 229 -26.75 -15.17 -47.26
N LEU A 230 -27.19 -16.26 -46.61
CA LEU A 230 -26.98 -16.48 -45.18
C LEU A 230 -25.50 -16.73 -44.85
N ILE A 231 -24.76 -17.48 -45.68
CA ILE A 231 -23.30 -17.69 -45.50
C ILE A 231 -22.57 -16.34 -45.52
N LYS A 232 -22.86 -15.46 -46.50
CA LYS A 232 -22.27 -14.12 -46.57
C LYS A 232 -22.64 -13.22 -45.40
N LYS A 233 -23.84 -13.40 -44.82
CA LYS A 233 -24.23 -12.70 -43.59
C LYS A 233 -23.43 -13.23 -42.39
N LEU A 234 -23.32 -14.55 -42.25
CA LEU A 234 -22.58 -15.21 -41.18
C LEU A 234 -21.11 -14.80 -41.15
N GLU A 235 -20.45 -14.72 -42.32
CA GLU A 235 -19.05 -14.26 -42.44
C GLU A 235 -18.84 -12.80 -42.03
N LYS A 236 -19.89 -11.97 -42.05
CA LYS A 236 -19.83 -10.55 -41.68
C LYS A 236 -20.20 -10.28 -40.22
N ILE A 237 -20.69 -11.29 -39.49
CA ILE A 237 -21.03 -11.11 -38.08
C ILE A 237 -19.73 -11.07 -37.29
N GLU A 238 -19.42 -9.91 -36.70
CA GLU A 238 -18.40 -9.80 -35.67
C GLU A 238 -18.89 -10.54 -34.42
N ARG A 239 -18.16 -11.58 -34.03
CA ARG A 239 -18.51 -12.39 -32.86
C ARG A 239 -18.17 -11.63 -31.60
N ILE A 240 -19.09 -11.67 -30.63
CA ILE A 240 -18.84 -11.08 -29.31
C ILE A 240 -17.86 -12.00 -28.57
N GLU A 241 -16.65 -11.50 -28.35
CA GLU A 241 -15.67 -12.10 -27.46
C GLU A 241 -15.97 -11.69 -26.02
N ILE A 242 -15.86 -12.65 -25.09
CA ILE A 242 -16.00 -12.40 -23.66
C ILE A 242 -14.72 -12.94 -23.04
N ASP A 243 -14.07 -12.09 -22.25
CA ASP A 243 -12.89 -12.48 -21.50
C ASP A 243 -13.29 -13.41 -20.34
N ASN A 244 -12.62 -14.55 -20.25
CA ASN A 244 -12.89 -15.58 -19.24
C ASN A 244 -12.06 -15.33 -17.97
N ASP A 245 -12.35 -14.24 -17.26
CA ASP A 245 -11.67 -13.87 -16.00
C ASP A 245 -12.24 -14.54 -14.74
N ASP A 246 -13.08 -15.56 -14.90
CA ASP A 246 -13.88 -16.09 -13.79
C ASP A 246 -13.05 -17.06 -12.93
N VAL A 247 -12.23 -16.47 -12.04
CA VAL A 247 -11.31 -17.17 -11.14
C VAL A 247 -12.04 -18.15 -10.21
N SER A 248 -13.31 -17.87 -9.92
CA SER A 248 -14.19 -18.67 -9.04
C SER A 248 -14.35 -20.13 -9.47
N LYS A 249 -14.11 -20.43 -10.76
CA LYS A 249 -14.22 -21.79 -11.32
C LYS A 249 -13.02 -22.67 -10.98
N PHE A 250 -11.90 -22.10 -10.53
CA PHE A 250 -10.72 -22.86 -10.18
C PHE A 250 -10.83 -23.40 -8.75
N ASN A 251 -11.16 -24.70 -8.60
CA ASN A 251 -11.15 -25.38 -7.30
C ASN A 251 -9.71 -25.77 -6.91
N ILE A 252 -8.87 -24.77 -6.65
CA ILE A 252 -7.50 -25.00 -6.20
C ILE A 252 -7.51 -25.25 -4.68
N ARG A 253 -6.79 -26.30 -4.29
CA ARG A 253 -6.59 -26.71 -2.90
C ARG A 253 -5.21 -27.33 -2.78
N PHE A 254 -4.53 -27.03 -1.67
CA PHE A 254 -3.32 -27.70 -1.26
C PHE A 254 -3.57 -29.18 -1.02
N VAL A 255 -2.55 -29.99 -1.25
CA VAL A 255 -2.56 -31.42 -0.92
C VAL A 255 -2.56 -31.56 0.59
N GLN A 256 -3.34 -32.51 1.11
CA GLN A 256 -3.32 -32.80 2.53
C GLN A 256 -1.96 -33.42 2.88
N SER A 257 -1.28 -32.82 3.86
CA SER A 257 -0.02 -33.34 4.39
C SER A 257 -0.26 -34.13 5.69
N VAL A 258 0.81 -34.72 6.22
CA VAL A 258 0.79 -35.36 7.53
C VAL A 258 0.45 -34.30 8.60
N ILE A 259 -0.40 -34.66 9.55
CA ILE A 259 -0.80 -33.78 10.65
C ILE A 259 0.42 -33.55 11.57
N PRO A 260 0.90 -32.31 11.73
CA PRO A 260 2.02 -32.02 12.62
C PRO A 260 1.57 -32.05 14.09
N GLY A 261 2.56 -32.06 15.00
CA GLY A 261 2.35 -31.87 16.43
C GLY A 261 1.65 -30.54 16.77
N LYS A 262 1.26 -30.36 18.04
CA LYS A 262 0.58 -29.11 18.47
C LYS A 262 1.49 -27.88 18.33
N VAL A 263 2.77 -28.04 18.66
CA VAL A 263 3.80 -26.99 18.55
C VAL A 263 4.47 -27.10 17.20
N ILE A 264 4.56 -25.98 16.47
CA ILE A 264 5.22 -25.88 15.17
C ILE A 264 6.60 -25.23 15.32
N PHE A 265 6.63 -24.04 15.93
CA PHE A 265 7.86 -23.33 16.23
C PHE A 265 7.85 -22.83 17.67
N GLU A 266 8.99 -22.95 18.35
CA GLU A 266 9.27 -22.29 19.62
C GLU A 266 10.62 -21.60 19.50
N ALA A 267 10.68 -20.30 19.76
CA ALA A 267 11.90 -19.53 19.77
C ALA A 267 12.04 -18.79 21.10
N LYS A 268 13.26 -18.83 21.67
CA LYS A 268 13.62 -18.13 22.91
C LYS A 268 14.90 -17.33 22.73
N ASN A 269 14.84 -16.05 23.04
CA ASN A 269 15.93 -15.09 22.89
C ASN A 269 16.60 -15.17 21.50
N LEU A 270 15.83 -15.41 20.44
CA LEU A 270 16.37 -15.60 19.10
C LEU A 270 16.95 -14.27 18.61
N GLY A 271 18.17 -14.30 18.09
CA GLY A 271 18.85 -13.11 17.57
C GLY A 271 19.67 -13.42 16.33
N LYS A 272 19.86 -12.39 15.50
CA LYS A 272 20.72 -12.48 14.32
C LYS A 272 21.45 -11.17 14.08
N ALA A 273 22.75 -11.28 13.84
CA ALA A 273 23.60 -10.20 13.36
C ALA A 273 24.38 -10.63 12.11
N TYR A 274 24.70 -9.66 11.25
CA TYR A 274 25.65 -9.81 10.15
C TYR A 274 26.83 -8.87 10.39
N GLY A 275 27.95 -9.43 10.85
CA GLY A 275 29.10 -8.65 11.28
C GLY A 275 28.75 -7.73 12.45
N LYS A 276 28.80 -6.41 12.23
CA LYS A 276 28.43 -5.40 13.25
C LYS A 276 26.95 -4.99 13.20
N LYS A 277 26.22 -5.37 12.15
CA LYS A 277 24.82 -4.98 11.98
C LYS A 277 23.93 -6.03 12.66
N GLU A 278 23.41 -5.66 13.81
CA GLU A 278 22.35 -6.41 14.49
C GLU A 278 21.05 -6.26 13.70
N VAL A 279 20.43 -7.38 13.33
CA VAL A 279 19.17 -7.39 12.57
C VAL A 279 17.99 -7.42 13.52
N PHE A 280 18.01 -8.35 14.48
CA PHE A 280 17.08 -8.43 15.60
C PHE A 280 17.74 -9.19 16.75
N ASP A 281 17.28 -8.95 17.97
CA ASP A 281 17.77 -9.60 19.19
C ASP A 281 16.63 -9.86 20.17
N LYS A 282 16.78 -10.92 20.97
CA LYS A 282 15.83 -11.34 22.01
C LYS A 282 14.38 -11.45 21.51
N VAL A 283 14.22 -12.09 20.36
CA VAL A 283 12.90 -12.37 19.79
C VAL A 283 12.39 -13.70 20.38
N ASP A 284 11.29 -13.61 21.13
CA ASP A 284 10.58 -14.75 21.70
C ASP A 284 9.25 -14.93 20.96
N PHE A 285 8.96 -16.15 20.50
CA PHE A 285 7.65 -16.47 19.94
C PHE A 285 7.31 -17.94 20.00
N PHE A 286 6.01 -18.20 19.88
CA PHE A 286 5.44 -19.53 19.90
C PHE A 286 4.36 -19.64 18.82
N VAL A 287 4.50 -20.64 17.96
CA VAL A 287 3.58 -20.90 16.85
C VAL A 287 2.93 -22.27 17.04
N GLU A 288 1.60 -22.26 17.19
CA GLU A 288 0.80 -23.48 17.26
C GLU A 288 0.34 -23.92 15.87
N ARG A 289 -0.04 -25.20 15.78
CA ARG A 289 -0.62 -25.77 14.56
C ARG A 289 -1.90 -25.02 14.17
N GLY A 290 -2.00 -24.64 12.89
CA GLY A 290 -3.14 -23.92 12.34
C GLY A 290 -3.08 -22.40 12.53
N SER A 291 -2.02 -21.87 13.15
CA SER A 291 -1.84 -20.41 13.28
C SER A 291 -1.73 -19.77 11.89
N ARG A 292 -2.35 -18.59 11.72
CA ARG A 292 -2.27 -17.80 10.48
C ARG A 292 -1.66 -16.43 10.79
N ILE A 293 -0.38 -16.30 10.54
CA ILE A 293 0.46 -15.21 11.05
C ILE A 293 0.92 -14.32 9.91
N ALA A 294 0.70 -13.01 10.03
CA ALA A 294 1.33 -12.01 9.19
C ALA A 294 2.58 -11.43 9.87
N LEU A 295 3.71 -11.41 9.17
CA LEU A 295 4.96 -10.79 9.60
C LEU A 295 5.06 -9.39 8.99
N LEU A 296 4.94 -8.36 9.82
CA LEU A 296 4.95 -6.95 9.43
C LEU A 296 6.16 -6.21 10.00
N GLY A 297 6.48 -5.04 9.44
CA GLY A 297 7.59 -4.18 9.85
C GLY A 297 8.23 -3.49 8.66
N GLN A 298 9.10 -2.50 8.88
CA GLN A 298 9.77 -1.80 7.78
C GLN A 298 10.74 -2.71 7.02
N ASN A 299 11.12 -2.30 5.82
CA ASN A 299 12.09 -3.06 5.03
C ASN A 299 13.48 -3.04 5.68
N GLY A 300 14.14 -4.20 5.66
CA GLY A 300 15.47 -4.36 6.28
C GLY A 300 15.46 -4.63 7.79
N GLN A 301 14.31 -4.73 8.46
CA GLN A 301 14.21 -5.06 9.89
C GLN A 301 14.32 -6.56 10.22
N GLY A 302 14.57 -7.41 9.22
CA GLY A 302 14.86 -8.83 9.46
C GLY A 302 13.75 -9.83 9.17
N LYS A 303 12.59 -9.42 8.64
CA LYS A 303 11.45 -10.30 8.26
C LYS A 303 11.91 -11.52 7.44
N THR A 304 12.55 -11.27 6.29
CA THR A 304 13.14 -12.30 5.43
C THR A 304 14.22 -13.12 6.14
N THR A 305 14.99 -12.49 7.03
CA THR A 305 16.03 -13.20 7.79
C THR A 305 15.42 -14.19 8.79
N LEU A 306 14.35 -13.80 9.49
CA LEU A 306 13.58 -14.69 10.34
C LEU A 306 12.96 -15.82 9.52
N ALA A 307 12.33 -15.51 8.39
CA ALA A 307 11.73 -16.54 7.52
C ALA A 307 12.77 -17.58 7.06
N LYS A 308 13.98 -17.15 6.70
CA LYS A 308 15.09 -18.05 6.33
C LYS A 308 15.61 -18.89 7.50
N ILE A 309 15.62 -18.35 8.72
CA ILE A 309 15.93 -19.12 9.93
C ILE A 309 14.86 -20.18 10.16
N LEU A 310 13.58 -19.80 10.10
CA LEU A 310 12.44 -20.70 10.25
C LEU A 310 12.40 -21.79 9.18
N ALA A 311 12.82 -21.48 7.94
CA ALA A 311 12.95 -22.44 6.85
C ALA A 311 14.18 -23.36 6.98
N GLY A 312 15.09 -23.09 7.93
CA GLY A 312 16.32 -23.84 8.14
C GLY A 312 17.46 -23.51 7.16
N GLU A 313 17.32 -22.45 6.35
CA GLU A 313 18.36 -21.99 5.42
C GLU A 313 19.50 -21.27 6.14
N ILE A 314 19.20 -20.54 7.22
CA ILE A 314 20.19 -19.86 8.07
C ILE A 314 20.29 -20.61 9.39
N LYS A 315 21.50 -21.09 9.70
CA LYS A 315 21.81 -21.81 10.95
C LYS A 315 22.65 -21.02 11.95
N ASP A 316 23.23 -19.91 11.48
CA ASP A 316 24.03 -19.02 12.31
C ASP A 316 23.09 -17.98 12.94
N TYR A 317 22.63 -18.24 14.16
CA TYR A 317 21.78 -17.34 14.97
C TYR A 317 22.09 -17.55 16.46
N SER A 318 21.76 -16.57 17.29
CA SER A 318 21.82 -16.67 18.75
C SER A 318 20.47 -17.09 19.33
N GLY A 319 20.46 -17.57 20.58
CA GLY A 319 19.25 -18.04 21.26
C GLY A 319 18.87 -19.47 20.88
N GLU A 320 17.60 -19.81 21.12
CA GLU A 320 17.05 -21.15 20.87
C GLU A 320 15.95 -21.07 19.82
N TRP A 321 15.97 -22.01 18.88
CA TRP A 321 14.90 -22.23 17.91
C TRP A 321 14.65 -23.73 17.78
N ASN A 322 13.42 -24.14 18.08
CA ASN A 322 12.99 -25.54 18.08
C ASN A 322 11.88 -25.77 17.06
N LEU A 323 12.06 -26.81 16.25
CA LEU A 323 11.08 -27.28 15.26
C LEU A 323 10.23 -28.41 15.85
N GLY A 324 8.91 -28.31 15.67
CA GLY A 324 7.95 -29.31 16.10
C GLY A 324 8.05 -30.66 15.37
N HIS A 325 7.39 -31.68 15.92
CA HIS A 325 7.36 -33.02 15.32
C HIS A 325 6.47 -33.07 14.07
N ASN A 326 6.94 -33.80 13.04
CA ASN A 326 6.28 -33.95 11.73
C ASN A 326 5.96 -32.62 11.02
N VAL A 327 6.76 -31.58 11.24
CA VAL A 327 6.60 -30.29 10.54
C VAL A 327 7.30 -30.36 9.18
N ASN A 328 6.51 -30.21 8.12
CA ASN A 328 6.97 -30.16 6.73
C ASN A 328 6.79 -28.73 6.20
N ILE A 329 7.89 -27.99 6.15
CA ILE A 329 7.92 -26.58 5.80
C ILE A 329 8.01 -26.41 4.28
N GLY A 330 7.07 -25.65 3.70
CA GLY A 330 7.18 -25.09 2.37
C GLY A 330 7.56 -23.62 2.46
N TYR A 331 8.78 -23.27 2.04
CA TYR A 331 9.25 -21.88 1.99
C TYR A 331 9.12 -21.32 0.58
N PHE A 332 8.41 -20.20 0.45
CA PHE A 332 8.29 -19.40 -0.77
C PHE A 332 9.13 -18.14 -0.58
N ALA A 333 10.32 -18.12 -1.17
CA ALA A 333 11.26 -17.01 -1.05
C ALA A 333 10.95 -15.91 -2.08
N GLN A 334 11.30 -14.65 -1.77
CA GLN A 334 11.09 -13.50 -2.65
C GLN A 334 11.71 -13.67 -4.06
N ASN A 335 12.82 -14.41 -4.19
CA ASN A 335 13.50 -14.66 -5.48
C ASN A 335 13.34 -16.11 -5.96
N GLN A 336 12.25 -16.80 -5.63
CA GLN A 336 12.10 -18.23 -5.95
C GLN A 336 12.12 -18.55 -7.46
N GLU A 337 11.93 -17.55 -8.32
CA GLU A 337 12.14 -17.62 -9.77
C GLU A 337 13.55 -18.08 -10.17
N GLU A 338 14.57 -17.74 -9.36
CA GLU A 338 15.97 -18.08 -9.63
C GLU A 338 16.28 -19.56 -9.34
N VAL A 339 15.39 -20.27 -8.65
CA VAL A 339 15.53 -21.69 -8.29
C VAL A 339 14.94 -22.62 -9.36
N LEU A 340 14.35 -22.07 -10.43
CA LEU A 340 13.79 -22.85 -11.54
C LEU A 340 14.90 -23.38 -12.46
N SER A 341 14.76 -24.61 -12.95
CA SER A 341 15.75 -25.20 -13.87
C SER A 341 15.64 -24.55 -15.25
N PRO A 342 16.63 -23.74 -15.73
CA PRO A 342 16.47 -22.88 -16.91
C PRO A 342 16.20 -23.62 -18.22
N ASN A 343 16.55 -24.91 -18.27
CA ASN A 343 16.45 -25.74 -19.46
C ASN A 343 15.19 -26.60 -19.54
N LYS A 344 14.45 -26.74 -18.44
CA LYS A 344 13.20 -27.52 -18.39
C LYS A 344 12.04 -26.71 -18.92
N THR A 345 11.04 -27.41 -19.43
CA THR A 345 9.75 -26.78 -19.79
C THR A 345 8.93 -26.48 -18.54
N VAL A 346 7.96 -25.57 -18.66
CA VAL A 346 6.97 -25.28 -17.61
C VAL A 346 6.29 -26.56 -17.13
N LEU A 347 5.89 -27.44 -18.05
CA LEU A 347 5.25 -28.71 -17.72
C LEU A 347 6.18 -29.65 -16.97
N GLU A 348 7.40 -29.87 -17.47
CA GLU A 348 8.39 -30.75 -16.83
C GLU A 348 8.71 -30.29 -15.40
N GLU A 349 8.93 -28.99 -15.21
CA GLU A 349 9.26 -28.42 -13.91
C GLU A 349 8.11 -28.56 -12.89
N ALA A 350 6.86 -28.49 -13.35
CA ALA A 350 5.68 -28.73 -12.53
C ALA A 350 5.48 -30.24 -12.24
N GLU A 351 5.68 -31.11 -13.22
CA GLU A 351 5.60 -32.56 -13.05
C GLU A 351 6.67 -33.09 -12.08
N ASP A 352 7.87 -32.52 -12.07
CA ASP A 352 8.94 -32.85 -11.12
C ASP A 352 8.63 -32.45 -9.68
N ALA A 353 7.79 -31.43 -9.49
CA ALA A 353 7.35 -31.01 -8.16
C ALA A 353 6.16 -31.83 -7.66
N ALA A 354 5.41 -32.45 -8.56
CA ALA A 354 4.21 -33.21 -8.25
C ALA A 354 4.52 -34.56 -7.59
N THR A 355 3.73 -34.89 -6.58
CA THR A 355 3.59 -36.27 -6.08
C THR A 355 2.74 -37.11 -7.03
N GLU A 356 2.79 -38.44 -6.88
CA GLU A 356 1.95 -39.38 -7.65
C GLU A 356 0.44 -39.04 -7.56
N GLU A 357 -0.02 -38.56 -6.40
CA GLU A 357 -1.41 -38.12 -6.19
C GLU A 357 -1.76 -36.85 -6.98
N THR A 358 -0.82 -35.90 -7.05
CA THR A 358 -1.04 -34.60 -7.71
C THR A 358 -0.74 -34.59 -9.20
N ARG A 359 -0.02 -35.58 -9.72
CA ARG A 359 0.40 -35.63 -11.12
C ARG A 359 -0.74 -35.44 -12.12
N PRO A 360 -1.95 -36.02 -11.92
CA PRO A 360 -3.10 -35.78 -12.81
C PRO A 360 -3.56 -34.31 -12.84
N ARG A 361 -3.32 -33.55 -11.76
CA ARG A 361 -3.78 -32.16 -11.58
C ARG A 361 -2.80 -31.12 -12.13
N VAL A 362 -1.60 -31.52 -12.59
CA VAL A 362 -0.55 -30.59 -13.02
C VAL A 362 -1.04 -29.68 -14.15
N ARG A 363 -1.66 -30.26 -15.19
CA ARG A 363 -2.17 -29.47 -16.34
C ARG A 363 -3.29 -28.53 -15.94
N ASP A 364 -4.21 -28.98 -15.09
CA ASP A 364 -5.32 -28.16 -14.60
C ASP A 364 -4.80 -26.98 -13.78
N LEU A 365 -3.79 -27.21 -12.93
CA LEU A 365 -3.17 -26.18 -12.12
C LEU A 365 -2.40 -25.16 -12.98
N LEU A 366 -1.59 -25.63 -13.93
CA LEU A 366 -0.90 -24.76 -14.89
C LEU A 366 -1.89 -23.90 -15.69
N GLY A 367 -2.98 -24.50 -16.17
CA GLY A 367 -4.04 -23.77 -16.86
C GLY A 367 -4.73 -22.71 -15.98
N SER A 368 -4.87 -22.99 -14.68
CA SER A 368 -5.41 -22.03 -13.71
C SER A 368 -4.50 -20.82 -13.51
N PHE A 369 -3.17 -21.00 -13.59
CA PHE A 369 -2.16 -19.94 -13.53
C PHE A 369 -1.82 -19.34 -14.90
N LEU A 370 -2.76 -19.41 -15.85
CA LEU A 370 -2.67 -18.81 -17.19
C LEU A 370 -1.56 -19.38 -18.09
N PHE A 371 -1.08 -20.60 -17.83
CA PHE A 371 -0.24 -21.32 -18.80
C PHE A 371 -1.14 -22.13 -19.75
N GLN A 372 -1.43 -21.58 -20.93
CA GLN A 372 -2.35 -22.20 -21.90
C GLN A 372 -1.62 -22.62 -23.18
N GLY A 373 -2.14 -23.67 -23.84
CA GLY A 373 -1.66 -24.11 -25.15
C GLY A 373 -0.15 -24.39 -25.16
N ASP A 374 0.59 -23.67 -26.01
CA ASP A 374 2.03 -23.85 -26.19
C ASP A 374 2.87 -23.32 -25.01
N ASP A 375 2.28 -22.54 -24.09
CA ASP A 375 2.99 -21.96 -22.94
C ASP A 375 3.59 -23.02 -22.03
N VAL A 376 2.93 -24.17 -21.89
CA VAL A 376 3.42 -25.27 -21.06
C VAL A 376 4.70 -25.92 -21.60
N THR A 377 5.00 -25.70 -22.88
CA THR A 377 6.21 -26.20 -23.55
C THR A 377 7.34 -25.18 -23.57
N LYS A 378 7.09 -23.93 -23.16
CA LYS A 378 8.12 -22.91 -23.04
C LYS A 378 9.17 -23.33 -22.01
N LYS A 379 10.43 -23.01 -22.29
CA LYS A 379 11.52 -23.19 -21.31
C LYS A 379 11.46 -22.09 -20.27
N THR A 380 11.73 -22.45 -19.01
CA THR A 380 11.70 -21.52 -17.87
C THR A 380 12.61 -20.29 -18.05
N ARG A 381 13.74 -20.40 -18.77
CA ARG A 381 14.63 -19.26 -19.09
C ARG A 381 14.00 -18.15 -19.96
N VAL A 382 12.91 -18.45 -20.66
CA VAL A 382 12.23 -17.52 -21.58
C VAL A 382 11.04 -16.84 -20.90
N LEU A 383 10.63 -17.35 -19.74
CA LEU A 383 9.51 -16.82 -18.98
C LEU A 383 9.83 -15.42 -18.42
N SER A 384 8.82 -14.56 -18.39
CA SER A 384 8.89 -13.29 -17.65
C SER A 384 9.02 -13.54 -16.14
N GLY A 385 9.34 -12.49 -15.37
CA GLY A 385 9.38 -12.59 -13.92
C GLY A 385 8.06 -13.12 -13.33
N GLY A 386 6.95 -12.44 -13.64
CA GLY A 386 5.61 -12.87 -13.21
C GLY A 386 5.26 -14.30 -13.64
N GLU A 387 5.61 -14.73 -14.86
CA GLU A 387 5.44 -16.12 -15.29
C GLU A 387 6.24 -17.10 -14.44
N ARG A 388 7.52 -16.82 -14.17
CA ARG A 388 8.34 -17.65 -13.27
C ARG A 388 7.74 -17.72 -11.87
N ASN A 389 7.22 -16.61 -11.36
CA ASN A 389 6.61 -16.55 -10.04
C ASN A 389 5.33 -17.42 -9.96
N ARG A 390 4.47 -17.33 -10.99
CA ARG A 390 3.28 -18.21 -11.13
C ARG A 390 3.65 -19.69 -11.16
N LEU A 391 4.72 -20.06 -11.88
CA LEU A 391 5.21 -21.44 -11.91
C LEU A 391 5.74 -21.89 -10.54
N ALA A 392 6.46 -21.03 -9.82
CA ALA A 392 6.92 -21.34 -8.46
C ALA A 392 5.74 -21.62 -7.51
N LEU A 393 4.68 -20.82 -7.58
CA LEU A 393 3.45 -21.02 -6.80
C LEU A 393 2.75 -22.33 -7.17
N CYS A 394 2.67 -22.67 -8.46
CA CYS A 394 2.16 -23.96 -8.91
C CYS A 394 2.92 -25.12 -8.25
N LYS A 395 4.26 -25.07 -8.22
CA LYS A 395 5.09 -26.12 -7.60
C LYS A 395 4.83 -26.25 -6.11
N LEU A 396 4.60 -25.13 -5.41
CA LEU A 396 4.26 -25.13 -3.98
C LEU A 396 2.94 -25.85 -3.72
N LEU A 397 1.92 -25.59 -4.55
CA LEU A 397 0.58 -26.19 -4.45
C LEU A 397 0.56 -27.69 -4.75
N LEU A 398 1.55 -28.20 -5.50
CA LEU A 398 1.68 -29.61 -5.86
C LEU A 398 2.36 -30.47 -4.78
N ARG A 399 2.93 -29.83 -3.74
CA ARG A 399 3.65 -30.52 -2.67
C ARG A 399 2.85 -30.55 -1.36
N PRO A 400 2.92 -31.64 -0.58
CA PRO A 400 2.17 -31.78 0.67
C PRO A 400 2.92 -31.13 1.84
N PHE A 401 2.89 -29.80 1.92
CA PHE A 401 3.38 -29.06 3.08
C PHE A 401 2.29 -28.90 4.15
N ASN A 402 2.67 -28.92 5.43
CA ASN A 402 1.74 -28.61 6.55
C ASN A 402 2.03 -27.28 7.24
N THR A 403 3.17 -26.67 6.93
CA THR A 403 3.55 -25.32 7.38
C THR A 403 4.07 -24.56 6.17
N LEU A 404 3.50 -23.39 5.89
CA LEU A 404 3.91 -22.54 4.79
C LEU A 404 4.50 -21.25 5.33
N ILE A 405 5.66 -20.86 4.80
CA ILE A 405 6.30 -19.58 5.05
C ILE A 405 6.42 -18.90 3.70
N MET A 406 5.78 -17.75 3.52
CA MET A 406 5.74 -17.04 2.25
C MET A 406 6.30 -15.64 2.41
N ASP A 407 7.36 -15.32 1.68
CA ASP A 407 8.04 -14.04 1.70
C ASP A 407 7.69 -13.23 0.44
N GLU A 408 6.85 -12.21 0.62
CA GLU A 408 6.27 -11.37 -0.43
C GLU A 408 5.67 -12.14 -1.61
N PRO A 409 4.72 -13.07 -1.37
CA PRO A 409 4.17 -13.94 -2.40
C PRO A 409 3.35 -13.21 -3.47
N THR A 410 2.94 -11.98 -3.22
CA THR A 410 2.12 -11.16 -4.12
C THR A 410 2.94 -10.31 -5.08
N ASN A 411 4.26 -10.21 -4.89
CA ASN A 411 5.11 -9.42 -5.76
C ASN A 411 5.10 -9.95 -7.20
N HIS A 412 5.05 -9.05 -8.18
CA HIS A 412 5.06 -9.38 -9.60
C HIS A 412 3.93 -10.33 -10.05
N LEU A 413 2.86 -10.46 -9.26
CA LEU A 413 1.65 -11.19 -9.65
C LEU A 413 0.58 -10.25 -10.18
N ASP A 414 -0.08 -10.70 -11.25
CA ASP A 414 -1.32 -10.09 -11.71
C ASP A 414 -2.45 -10.27 -10.67
N ILE A 415 -3.48 -9.44 -10.79
CA ILE A 415 -4.62 -9.39 -9.87
C ILE A 415 -5.32 -10.75 -9.78
N GLN A 416 -5.45 -11.47 -10.91
CA GLN A 416 -6.11 -12.78 -10.95
C GLN A 416 -5.32 -13.83 -10.17
N SER A 417 -4.00 -13.87 -10.35
CA SER A 417 -3.10 -14.81 -9.67
C SER A 417 -3.06 -14.55 -8.17
N LYS A 418 -3.10 -13.27 -7.74
CA LYS A 418 -3.22 -12.89 -6.32
C LYS A 418 -4.52 -13.44 -5.70
N GLU A 419 -5.65 -13.35 -6.40
CA GLU A 419 -6.91 -13.90 -5.93
C GLU A 419 -6.88 -15.43 -5.84
N ILE A 420 -6.32 -16.10 -6.86
CA ILE A 420 -6.16 -17.57 -6.87
C ILE A 420 -5.38 -18.03 -5.65
N ILE A 421 -4.22 -17.44 -5.39
CA ILE A 421 -3.35 -17.86 -4.30
C ILE A 421 -4.00 -17.52 -2.94
N LYS A 422 -4.68 -16.38 -2.82
CA LYS A 422 -5.46 -16.04 -1.61
C LYS A 422 -6.53 -17.09 -1.32
N LEU A 423 -7.34 -17.46 -2.32
CA LEU A 423 -8.40 -18.46 -2.16
C LEU A 423 -7.82 -19.86 -1.82
N ALA A 424 -6.69 -20.23 -2.43
CA ALA A 424 -6.02 -21.49 -2.13
C ALA A 424 -5.50 -21.52 -0.68
N LEU A 425 -4.88 -20.43 -0.23
CA LEU A 425 -4.36 -20.29 1.13
C LEU A 425 -5.49 -20.22 2.16
N GLN A 426 -6.62 -19.56 1.87
CA GLN A 426 -7.78 -19.54 2.76
C GLN A 426 -8.28 -20.94 3.10
N LYS A 427 -8.24 -21.86 2.13
CA LYS A 427 -8.59 -23.28 2.27
C LYS A 427 -7.46 -24.17 2.82
N PHE A 428 -6.27 -23.62 3.06
CA PHE A 428 -5.16 -24.36 3.62
C PHE A 428 -5.38 -24.57 5.13
N GLU A 429 -5.40 -25.83 5.56
CA GLU A 429 -5.65 -26.23 6.95
C GLU A 429 -4.37 -26.28 7.81
N GLY A 430 -3.20 -26.04 7.20
CA GLY A 430 -1.91 -26.02 7.90
C GLY A 430 -1.59 -24.68 8.58
N THR A 431 -0.38 -24.57 9.10
CA THR A 431 0.14 -23.31 9.66
C THR A 431 0.64 -22.40 8.56
N LEU A 432 0.27 -21.13 8.58
CA LEU A 432 0.64 -20.15 7.57
C LEU A 432 1.39 -18.98 8.22
N ILE A 433 2.54 -18.63 7.67
CA ILE A 433 3.30 -17.43 8.00
C ILE A 433 3.52 -16.66 6.70
N VAL A 434 3.00 -15.43 6.60
CA VAL A 434 3.11 -14.60 5.40
C VAL A 434 3.80 -13.28 5.74
N ILE A 435 4.85 -12.95 5.01
CA ILE A 435 5.41 -11.60 4.93
C ILE A 435 4.79 -10.97 3.69
N SER A 436 4.01 -9.91 3.87
CA SER A 436 3.46 -9.16 2.75
C SER A 436 3.16 -7.72 3.16
N HIS A 437 3.31 -6.81 2.21
CA HIS A 437 2.83 -5.44 2.31
C HIS A 437 1.46 -5.22 1.65
N ASP A 438 0.82 -6.28 1.13
CA ASP A 438 -0.49 -6.22 0.48
C ASP A 438 -1.62 -6.41 1.51
N ARG A 439 -2.30 -5.31 1.85
CA ARG A 439 -3.39 -5.27 2.85
C ARG A 439 -4.54 -6.18 2.46
N GLU A 440 -4.98 -6.09 1.21
CA GLU A 440 -6.10 -6.88 0.70
C GLU A 440 -5.74 -8.36 0.74
N PHE A 441 -4.51 -8.72 0.41
CA PHE A 441 -4.06 -10.11 0.47
C PHE A 441 -4.09 -10.68 1.89
N LEU A 442 -3.60 -9.92 2.87
CA LEU A 442 -3.58 -10.33 4.29
C LEU A 442 -4.98 -10.37 4.92
N GLN A 443 -5.88 -9.49 4.47
CA GLN A 443 -7.23 -9.39 5.03
C GLN A 443 -8.02 -10.69 4.90
N GLY A 444 -8.48 -11.20 6.04
CA GLY A 444 -9.19 -12.49 6.12
C GLY A 444 -8.32 -13.70 5.81
N LEU A 445 -6.98 -13.54 5.81
CA LEU A 445 -6.01 -14.61 5.66
C LEU A 445 -5.24 -14.86 6.97
N CYS A 446 -4.94 -13.83 7.74
CA CYS A 446 -4.20 -13.92 8.99
C CYS A 446 -5.03 -13.33 10.15
N ASP A 447 -4.89 -13.92 11.33
CA ASP A 447 -5.57 -13.51 12.57
C ASP A 447 -4.59 -13.17 13.71
N LYS A 448 -3.30 -13.26 13.41
CA LYS A 448 -2.19 -12.91 14.29
C LYS A 448 -1.14 -12.14 13.51
N ILE A 449 -0.55 -11.13 14.13
CA ILE A 449 0.47 -10.28 13.53
C ILE A 449 1.72 -10.29 14.40
N PHE A 450 2.86 -10.53 13.77
CA PHE A 450 4.18 -10.36 14.35
C PHE A 450 4.81 -9.10 13.77
N GLU A 451 4.85 -8.04 14.57
CA GLU A 451 5.41 -6.75 14.20
C GLU A 451 6.89 -6.68 14.57
N PHE A 452 7.74 -6.43 13.57
CA PHE A 452 9.14 -6.07 13.74
C PHE A 452 9.30 -4.55 13.85
N ARG A 453 9.84 -4.10 14.99
CA ARG A 453 10.19 -2.71 15.24
C ARG A 453 11.47 -2.61 16.06
N ASP A 454 12.43 -1.84 15.55
CA ASP A 454 13.70 -1.53 16.22
C ASP A 454 14.45 -2.76 16.73
N GLY A 455 14.48 -3.81 15.90
CA GLY A 455 15.17 -5.07 16.20
C GLY A 455 14.46 -5.96 17.22
N ARG A 456 13.23 -5.61 17.62
CA ARG A 456 12.37 -6.42 18.49
C ARG A 456 11.12 -6.87 17.74
N MET A 457 10.50 -7.93 18.25
CA MET A 457 9.23 -8.44 17.74
C MET A 457 8.14 -8.31 18.79
N LYS A 458 6.97 -7.79 18.39
CA LYS A 458 5.75 -7.77 19.21
C LYS A 458 4.67 -8.62 18.56
N GLU A 459 3.93 -9.34 19.38
CA GLU A 459 2.75 -10.09 18.94
C GLU A 459 1.49 -9.24 19.13
N PHE A 460 0.64 -9.23 18.10
CA PHE A 460 -0.68 -8.64 18.11
C PHE A 460 -1.69 -9.70 17.67
N LEU A 461 -2.82 -9.77 18.36
CA LEU A 461 -3.93 -10.67 18.01
C LEU A 461 -5.04 -9.85 17.36
N GLY A 462 -5.41 -10.23 16.15
CA GLY A 462 -6.38 -9.49 15.33
C GLY A 462 -6.00 -9.51 13.84
N ASP A 463 -6.94 -9.05 13.02
CA ASP A 463 -6.74 -8.91 11.57
C ASP A 463 -5.92 -7.64 11.25
N ILE A 464 -5.49 -7.51 9.99
CA ILE A 464 -4.68 -6.39 9.50
C ILE A 464 -5.35 -5.02 9.72
N ASN A 465 -6.67 -4.93 9.59
CA ASN A 465 -7.40 -3.67 9.76
C ASN A 465 -7.39 -3.20 11.21
N GLU A 466 -7.63 -4.12 12.16
CA GLU A 466 -7.60 -3.83 13.60
C GLU A 466 -6.20 -3.37 14.04
N TYR A 467 -5.17 -4.01 13.49
CA TYR A 467 -3.78 -3.62 13.71
C TYR A 467 -3.49 -2.22 13.16
N LEU A 468 -3.93 -1.89 11.94
CA LEU A 468 -3.72 -0.56 11.36
C LEU A 468 -4.41 0.55 12.18
N GLU A 469 -5.65 0.30 12.64
CA GLU A 469 -6.35 1.22 13.54
C GLU A 469 -5.63 1.40 14.87
N PHE A 470 -5.17 0.30 15.47
CA PHE A 470 -4.37 0.34 16.69
C PHE A 470 -3.09 1.17 16.49
N ARG A 471 -2.41 0.99 15.36
CA ARG A 471 -1.16 1.70 15.03
C ARG A 471 -1.37 3.19 14.78
N GLN A 472 -2.45 3.58 14.11
CA GLN A 472 -2.78 5.01 13.96
C GLN A 472 -2.96 5.67 15.33
N LYS A 473 -3.65 5.00 16.27
CA LYS A 473 -3.84 5.50 17.63
C LYS A 473 -2.52 5.55 18.42
N GLU A 474 -1.62 4.57 18.25
CA GLU A 474 -0.28 4.62 18.86
C GLU A 474 0.58 5.74 18.29
N SER A 475 0.63 5.93 16.97
CA SER A 475 1.42 7.01 16.33
C SER A 475 1.02 8.39 16.86
N ILE A 476 -0.28 8.66 17.00
CA ILE A 476 -0.78 9.92 17.59
C ILE A 476 -0.32 10.08 19.05
N ARG A 477 -0.30 8.98 19.82
CA ARG A 477 0.18 8.96 21.21
C ARG A 477 1.69 9.12 21.31
N GLU A 478 2.47 8.53 20.41
CA GLU A 478 3.92 8.69 20.35
C GLU A 478 4.29 10.14 20.00
N ILE A 479 3.66 10.74 18.98
CA ILE A 479 3.89 12.14 18.59
C ILE A 479 3.57 13.12 19.75
N SER A 480 2.50 12.87 20.50
CA SER A 480 2.15 13.67 21.67
C SER A 480 3.11 13.45 22.85
N ALA A 481 3.54 12.22 23.11
CA ALA A 481 4.53 11.91 24.13
C ALA A 481 5.93 12.49 23.80
N GLU A 482 6.32 12.48 22.53
CA GLU A 482 7.60 13.04 22.07
C GLU A 482 7.61 14.57 22.15
N LYS A 483 6.50 15.23 21.78
CA LYS A 483 6.30 16.67 22.01
C LYS A 483 6.35 17.02 23.50
N SER A 484 5.82 16.16 24.37
CA SER A 484 5.88 16.32 25.83
C SER A 484 7.32 16.24 26.35
N LYS A 485 8.09 15.24 25.89
CA LYS A 485 9.52 15.07 26.26
C LYS A 485 10.41 16.21 25.75
N LEU A 486 10.16 16.71 24.54
CA LEU A 486 10.84 17.89 23.99
C LEU A 486 10.53 19.18 24.77
N SER A 487 9.34 19.27 25.37
CA SER A 487 8.99 20.39 26.26
C SER A 487 9.65 20.27 27.65
N GLU A 488 9.87 19.04 28.13
CA GLU A 488 10.58 18.77 29.40
C GLU A 488 12.09 18.97 29.28
N MET A 489 12.71 18.63 28.14
CA MET A 489 14.15 18.85 27.89
C MET A 489 14.55 20.33 27.74
N ARG A 490 13.58 21.25 27.63
CA ARG A 490 13.82 22.70 27.59
C ARG A 490 13.92 23.35 28.98
N ASN A 491 13.71 22.59 30.06
CA ASN A 491 13.85 23.08 31.43
C ASN A 491 15.07 22.44 32.12
N GLU A 492 16.26 22.92 31.79
CA GLU A 492 17.41 22.81 32.69
C GLU A 492 17.47 24.04 33.63
N PRO A 493 17.98 23.89 34.87
CA PRO A 493 17.79 24.87 35.93
C PRO A 493 18.73 26.07 35.77
N ILE A 494 18.16 27.27 35.70
CA ILE A 494 18.89 28.52 35.83
C ILE A 494 19.14 28.79 37.33
N VAL A 495 20.40 29.03 37.65
CA VAL A 495 20.94 29.36 38.98
C VAL A 495 20.16 30.49 39.66
N GLU A 496 19.68 30.22 40.87
CA GLU A 496 18.99 31.16 41.76
C GLU A 496 19.93 32.31 42.21
N LYS A 497 19.47 33.56 42.03
CA LYS A 497 19.86 34.69 42.87
C LYS A 497 18.61 35.27 43.50
N GLU A 498 18.64 35.31 44.83
CA GLU A 498 17.62 35.83 45.73
C GLU A 498 17.22 37.28 45.41
N ILE A 499 15.91 37.54 45.31
CA ILE A 499 15.28 38.80 45.71
C ILE A 499 13.94 38.50 46.41
N VAL A 500 13.77 39.17 47.55
CA VAL A 500 12.74 39.15 48.62
C VAL A 500 11.30 39.43 48.11
N PRO A 501 10.24 38.93 48.79
CA PRO A 501 8.92 38.74 48.19
C PRO A 501 8.00 39.96 48.30
N SER A 502 7.25 40.24 47.23
CA SER A 502 6.08 41.10 47.24
C SER A 502 4.90 40.38 46.60
N ASN A 503 3.85 40.23 47.39
CA ASN A 503 2.55 39.68 47.02
C ASN A 503 1.93 40.48 45.86
N ASP A 504 1.54 39.77 44.79
CA ASP A 504 0.28 39.90 44.05
C ASP A 504 0.46 39.34 42.63
N ILE A 505 0.08 38.07 42.40
CA ILE A 505 -0.02 37.51 41.04
C ILE A 505 -1.31 36.70 40.91
N LYS A 506 -2.28 37.29 40.20
CA LYS A 506 -3.32 36.58 39.44
C LYS A 506 -2.67 35.96 38.19
N PRO A 507 -3.14 34.80 37.69
CA PRO A 507 -2.49 34.14 36.56
C PRO A 507 -2.73 34.93 35.27
N VAL A 508 -1.64 35.37 34.62
CA VAL A 508 -1.65 35.95 33.28
C VAL A 508 -1.27 34.86 32.28
N GLN A 509 -2.19 34.60 31.37
CA GLN A 509 -2.06 33.73 30.21
C GLN A 509 -1.06 34.32 29.21
N THR A 510 -0.10 33.51 28.78
CA THR A 510 0.81 33.83 27.68
C THR A 510 0.07 33.81 26.35
N THR A 511 0.17 34.94 25.66
CA THR A 511 -0.46 35.30 24.40
C THR A 511 0.17 34.59 23.20
N THR A 512 -0.59 33.74 22.52
CA THR A 512 -0.50 33.56 21.06
C THR A 512 -1.45 34.56 20.40
N ASN A 513 -0.89 35.61 19.80
CA ASN A 513 -1.63 36.60 19.02
C ASN A 513 -2.06 35.99 17.68
N SER A 514 -3.19 35.30 17.66
CA SER A 514 -4.11 35.36 16.52
C SER A 514 -5.12 36.47 16.81
N PHE A 515 -5.29 37.43 15.90
CA PHE A 515 -6.36 38.43 15.98
C PHE A 515 -7.72 37.71 15.88
N GLN A 516 -8.21 37.19 17.00
CA GLN A 516 -9.59 36.70 17.13
C GLN A 516 -10.46 37.87 17.59
N THR A 517 -11.45 38.22 16.79
CA THR A 517 -12.46 39.24 17.11
C THR A 517 -13.21 38.86 18.40
N LYS A 518 -13.68 39.86 19.16
CA LYS A 518 -14.47 39.66 20.40
C LYS A 518 -15.68 38.72 20.20
N GLU A 519 -16.19 38.66 18.97
CA GLU A 519 -17.31 37.80 18.57
C GLU A 519 -16.91 36.33 18.48
N GLN A 520 -15.74 36.00 17.91
CA GLN A 520 -15.24 34.62 17.84
C GLN A 520 -15.03 33.99 19.22
N LYS A 521 -14.50 34.76 20.19
CA LYS A 521 -14.38 34.29 21.59
C LYS A 521 -15.74 34.03 22.26
N ASN A 522 -16.78 34.80 21.91
CA ASN A 522 -18.12 34.58 22.44
C ASN A 522 -18.77 33.32 21.85
N VAL A 523 -18.60 33.08 20.55
CA VAL A 523 -19.10 31.87 19.88
C VAL A 523 -18.38 30.63 20.44
N GLN A 524 -17.06 30.69 20.60
CA GLN A 524 -16.26 29.58 21.15
C GLN A 524 -16.63 29.23 22.61
N ASN A 525 -16.96 30.22 23.44
CA ASN A 525 -17.48 29.99 24.79
C ASN A 525 -18.91 29.38 24.79
N LYS A 526 -19.72 29.67 23.77
CA LYS A 526 -21.05 29.05 23.63
C LYS A 526 -20.92 27.60 23.18
N ILE A 527 -20.05 27.31 22.21
CA ILE A 527 -19.75 25.94 21.77
C ILE A 527 -19.34 25.07 22.96
N LYS A 528 -18.41 25.55 23.79
CA LYS A 528 -17.96 24.81 24.98
C LYS A 528 -19.11 24.47 25.95
N LYS A 529 -20.07 25.38 26.13
CA LYS A 529 -21.24 25.13 26.99
C LYS A 529 -22.21 24.11 26.37
N VAL A 530 -22.35 24.12 25.05
CA VAL A 530 -23.19 23.16 24.34
C VAL A 530 -22.55 21.77 24.36
N GLU A 531 -21.21 21.67 24.24
CA GLU A 531 -20.47 20.41 24.38
C GLU A 531 -20.61 19.80 25.79
N GLU A 532 -20.50 20.62 26.84
CA GLU A 532 -20.75 20.17 28.22
C GLU A 532 -22.19 19.65 28.39
N LYS A 533 -23.17 20.27 27.72
CA LYS A 533 -24.58 19.86 27.74
C LYS A 533 -24.81 18.55 26.97
N ILE A 534 -24.19 18.38 25.80
CA ILE A 534 -24.26 17.15 24.99
C ILE A 534 -23.71 15.98 25.80
N SER A 535 -22.52 16.13 26.38
CA SER A 535 -21.89 15.07 27.19
C SER A 535 -22.74 14.67 28.40
N ALA A 536 -23.40 15.63 29.06
CA ALA A 536 -24.33 15.33 30.16
C ALA A 536 -25.58 14.57 29.69
N LEU A 537 -26.16 14.95 28.55
CA LEU A 537 -27.34 14.29 27.98
C LEU A 537 -27.03 12.87 27.48
N GLU A 538 -25.86 12.65 26.90
CA GLU A 538 -25.39 11.32 26.48
C GLU A 538 -25.25 10.37 27.67
N LEU A 539 -24.68 10.84 28.79
CA LEU A 539 -24.58 10.05 30.02
C LEU A 539 -25.96 9.71 30.61
N GLU A 540 -26.90 10.66 30.59
CA GLU A 540 -28.28 10.41 31.05
C GLU A 540 -29.00 9.39 30.16
N ILE A 541 -28.81 9.46 28.83
CA ILE A 541 -29.39 8.52 27.86
C ILE A 541 -28.79 7.13 28.03
N GLU A 542 -27.47 7.02 28.25
CA GLU A 542 -26.77 5.75 28.49
C GLU A 542 -27.26 5.08 29.79
N ASP A 543 -27.54 5.85 30.84
CA ASP A 543 -28.12 5.34 32.09
C ASP A 543 -29.55 4.81 31.88
N PHE A 544 -30.37 5.51 31.09
CA PHE A 544 -31.70 5.02 30.71
C PHE A 544 -31.62 3.73 29.88
N GLU A 545 -30.75 3.66 28.88
CA GLU A 545 -30.56 2.46 28.05
C GLU A 545 -30.07 1.26 28.88
N ALA A 546 -29.14 1.49 29.81
CA ALA A 546 -28.69 0.50 30.77
C ALA A 546 -29.83 0.02 31.67
N SER A 547 -30.74 0.91 32.09
CA SER A 547 -31.92 0.54 32.87
C SER A 547 -32.92 -0.33 32.07
N PHE A 548 -33.09 -0.06 30.77
CA PHE A 548 -34.00 -0.80 29.89
C PHE A 548 -33.51 -2.23 29.57
N THR A 549 -32.21 -2.49 29.69
CA THR A 549 -31.69 -3.86 29.59
C THR A 549 -32.01 -4.73 30.81
N ARG A 550 -32.40 -4.11 31.94
CA ARG A 550 -32.67 -4.80 33.21
C ARG A 550 -34.15 -4.91 33.52
N GLU A 551 -34.95 -3.90 33.17
CA GLU A 551 -36.39 -3.86 33.40
C GLU A 551 -37.13 -3.27 32.20
N ASN A 552 -38.36 -3.75 31.95
CA ASN A 552 -39.18 -3.24 30.85
C ASN A 552 -39.62 -1.79 31.18
N PRO A 553 -39.38 -0.82 30.28
CA PRO A 553 -39.64 0.59 30.58
C PRO A 553 -41.13 0.86 30.80
N SER A 554 -41.46 1.59 31.86
CA SER A 554 -42.80 2.16 32.03
C SER A 554 -43.05 3.26 31.00
N PRO A 555 -44.32 3.55 30.63
CA PRO A 555 -44.65 4.63 29.69
C PRO A 555 -44.05 5.99 30.06
N GLU A 556 -43.99 6.32 31.36
CA GLU A 556 -43.41 7.58 31.86
C GLU A 556 -41.89 7.66 31.68
N THR A 557 -41.19 6.54 31.86
CA THR A 557 -39.73 6.45 31.60
C THR A 557 -39.40 6.56 30.13
N LEU A 558 -40.25 6.01 29.26
CA LEU A 558 -40.10 6.06 27.81
C LEU A 558 -40.31 7.48 27.29
N GLU A 559 -41.28 8.21 27.85
CA GLU A 559 -41.53 9.62 27.54
C GLU A 559 -40.35 10.52 27.96
N LYS A 560 -39.78 10.30 29.15
CA LYS A 560 -38.57 11.02 29.60
C LYS A 560 -37.35 10.73 28.74
N TYR A 561 -37.14 9.47 28.34
CA TYR A 561 -36.06 9.09 27.44
C TYR A 561 -36.19 9.74 26.06
N ASN A 562 -37.39 9.74 25.47
CA ASN A 562 -37.63 10.40 24.19
C ASN A 562 -37.45 11.93 24.29
N SER A 563 -37.93 12.55 25.37
CA SER A 563 -37.69 13.98 25.64
C SER A 563 -36.20 14.32 25.75
N LYS A 564 -35.39 13.44 26.35
CA LYS A 564 -33.93 13.63 26.45
C LYS A 564 -33.22 13.44 25.12
N LYS A 565 -33.69 12.52 24.27
CA LYS A 565 -33.22 12.39 22.88
C LYS A 565 -33.55 13.62 22.04
N GLU A 566 -34.74 14.19 22.20
CA GLU A 566 -35.11 15.45 21.54
C GLU A 566 -34.24 16.63 22.03
N GLU A 567 -33.96 16.71 23.34
CA GLU A 567 -33.05 17.72 23.90
C GLU A 567 -31.61 17.58 23.37
N LEU A 568 -31.14 16.35 23.14
CA LEU A 568 -29.82 16.07 22.56
C LEU A 568 -29.77 16.49 21.09
N ASP A 569 -30.79 16.17 20.30
CA ASP A 569 -30.86 16.55 18.88
C ASP A 569 -30.87 18.08 18.72
N LEU A 570 -31.63 18.79 19.57
CA LEU A 570 -31.63 20.25 19.60
C LEU A 570 -30.26 20.82 20.00
N ALA A 571 -29.55 20.19 20.93
CA ALA A 571 -28.20 20.62 21.34
C ALA A 571 -27.16 20.38 20.22
N LEU A 572 -27.28 19.28 19.46
CA LEU A 572 -26.43 19.00 18.30
C LEU A 572 -26.66 20.00 17.15
N GLN A 573 -27.93 20.34 16.88
CA GLN A 573 -28.27 21.39 15.91
C GLN A 573 -27.75 22.77 16.32
N GLU A 574 -27.80 23.09 17.62
CA GLU A 574 -27.23 24.34 18.16
C GLU A 574 -25.70 24.35 18.04
N TRP A 575 -25.03 23.22 18.29
CA TRP A 575 -23.59 23.06 18.12
C TRP A 575 -23.16 23.22 16.66
N GLU A 576 -23.86 22.59 15.72
CA GLU A 576 -23.61 22.69 14.29
C GLU A 576 -23.80 24.14 13.80
N TYR A 577 -24.88 24.80 14.22
CA TYR A 577 -25.12 26.20 13.91
C TYR A 577 -24.01 27.12 14.44
N LEU A 578 -23.58 26.94 15.69
CA LEU A 578 -22.48 27.72 16.26
C LEU A 578 -21.14 27.44 15.57
N GLY A 579 -20.91 26.22 15.09
CA GLY A 579 -19.76 25.85 14.27
C GLY A 579 -19.72 26.61 12.94
N THR A 580 -20.86 26.70 12.24
CA THR A 580 -20.95 27.46 10.97
C THR A 580 -20.74 28.98 11.14
N GLN A 581 -20.94 29.52 12.34
CA GLN A 581 -20.63 30.93 12.66
C GLN A 581 -19.15 31.19 12.95
N LEU A 582 -18.34 30.15 13.11
CA LEU A 582 -16.90 30.25 13.32
C LEU A 582 -16.12 30.12 12.00
N GLU A 583 -16.72 29.48 10.99
CA GLU A 583 -16.16 29.31 9.63
C GLU A 583 -16.48 30.47 8.67
N ASN A 584 -17.54 31.25 8.95
CA ASN A 584 -17.88 32.51 8.25
C ASN A 584 -17.33 33.73 9.00
#